data_AF-A0A4Q5QXX5-F1
#
_entry.id   AF-A0A4Q5QXX5-F1
#
_cell.length_a   1.000
_cell.length_b   1.000
_cell.length_c   1.000
_cell.angle_alpha   90.00
_cell.angle_beta   90.00
_cell.angle_gamma   90.00
#
_symmetry.space_group_name_H-M   'P 1'
#
loop_
_entity.id
_entity.type
_entity.pdbx_description
1 polymer ?
#
loop_
_entity_poly.entity_id
_entity_poly.type
_entity_poly.pdbx_seq_one_letter_code
_entity_poly.pdbx_strand_id
1 'polypeptide(L)'
;LASASRLRPPDFLVPLPLHPERQKKRGYNQAELLCRGMGESMGIPVLEQVVSRATQTKTQTHKSRESRWQNMEGKFFLKDASVLENKHVMLVDDVITTGATLEACGLELLKARGLLLSIATLAYTSA
;
A
#
# COMPACT_ATOMS: atom_id res chain seq x y z
N LEU A 1 11.87 3.82 16.85
CA LEU A 1 11.91 2.68 15.92
C LEU A 1 13.34 2.24 15.62
N ALA A 2 14.26 3.14 15.26
CA ALA A 2 15.68 2.79 15.00
C ALA A 2 16.45 2.18 16.21
N SER A 3 16.00 2.39 17.45
CA SER A 3 16.60 1.83 18.67
C SER A 3 15.91 0.57 19.20
N ALA A 4 14.82 0.12 18.57
CA ALA A 4 14.13 -1.09 18.99
C ALA A 4 14.87 -2.31 18.43
N SER A 5 15.68 -2.97 19.27
CA SER A 5 16.47 -4.18 18.96
C SER A 5 15.66 -5.40 18.47
N ARG A 6 14.35 -5.26 18.26
CA ARG A 6 13.42 -6.33 17.87
C ARG A 6 13.00 -6.29 16.40
N LEU A 7 13.24 -5.20 15.67
CA LEU A 7 12.78 -5.06 14.29
C LEU A 7 13.94 -4.74 13.36
N ARG A 8 14.13 -5.57 12.32
CA ARG A 8 15.05 -5.28 11.22
C ARG A 8 14.59 -3.98 10.55
N PRO A 9 15.47 -2.97 10.34
CA PRO A 9 15.11 -1.78 9.58
C PRO A 9 14.61 -2.16 8.17
N PRO A 10 13.54 -1.55 7.66
CA PRO A 10 13.12 -1.74 6.28
C PRO A 10 14.03 -1.01 5.31
N ASP A 11 14.18 -1.57 4.11
CA ASP A 11 14.85 -0.92 2.99
C ASP A 11 13.97 0.22 2.44
N PHE A 12 12.64 0.05 2.48
CA PHE A 12 11.68 1.02 1.96
C PHE A 12 10.43 1.17 2.83
N LEU A 13 9.89 2.39 2.86
CA LEU A 13 8.53 2.68 3.35
C LEU A 13 7.58 2.77 2.15
N VAL A 14 6.42 2.13 2.25
CA VAL A 14 5.36 2.19 1.23
C VAL A 14 4.08 2.66 1.90
N PRO A 15 3.53 3.82 1.54
CA PRO A 15 2.24 4.26 2.07
C PRO A 15 1.12 3.44 1.44
N LEU A 16 0.09 3.11 2.22
CA LEU A 16 -1.11 2.47 1.71
C LEU A 16 -1.79 3.40 0.69
N PRO A 17 -2.00 2.97 -0.57
CA PRO A 17 -2.63 3.84 -1.56
C PRO A 17 -4.08 4.15 -1.21
N LEU A 18 -4.38 5.44 -1.14
CA LEU A 18 -5.74 5.92 -0.96
C LEU A 18 -6.56 5.67 -2.23
N HIS A 19 -7.86 5.37 -2.08
CA HIS A 19 -8.74 5.29 -3.25
C HIS A 19 -8.78 6.65 -3.97
N PRO A 20 -8.62 6.74 -5.30
CA PRO A 20 -8.45 8.04 -5.97
C PRO A 20 -9.61 9.02 -5.78
N GLU A 21 -10.84 8.56 -5.59
CA GLU A 21 -11.96 9.45 -5.22
C GLU A 21 -11.78 10.07 -3.83
N ARG A 22 -11.28 9.30 -2.87
CA ARG A 22 -10.97 9.81 -1.53
C ARG A 22 -9.78 10.76 -1.58
N GLN A 23 -8.79 10.48 -2.42
CA GLN A 23 -7.66 11.37 -2.65
C GLN A 23 -8.12 12.71 -3.26
N LYS A 24 -9.02 12.69 -4.25
CA LYS A 24 -9.64 13.90 -4.80
C LYS A 24 -10.43 14.69 -3.76
N LYS A 25 -11.21 14.01 -2.91
CA LYS A 25 -12.02 14.67 -1.87
C LYS A 25 -11.17 15.27 -0.74
N ARG A 26 -10.13 14.55 -0.31
CA ARG A 26 -9.28 14.96 0.83
C ARG A 26 -8.14 15.88 0.42
N GLY A 27 -7.68 15.81 -0.83
CA GLY A 27 -6.53 16.55 -1.34
C GLY A 27 -5.16 15.95 -0.99
N TYR A 28 -5.12 14.94 -0.10
CA TYR A 28 -3.90 14.28 0.35
C TYR A 28 -4.17 12.84 0.83
N ASN A 29 -3.11 12.04 0.96
CA ASN A 29 -3.13 10.70 1.56
C ASN A 29 -2.41 10.74 2.91
N GLN A 30 -3.12 10.42 4.00
CA GLN A 30 -2.58 10.40 5.37
C GLN A 30 -1.36 9.48 5.48
N ALA A 31 -1.42 8.30 4.87
CA ALA A 31 -0.34 7.33 4.90
C ALA A 31 0.93 7.85 4.21
N GLU A 32 0.79 8.61 3.11
CA GLU A 32 1.94 9.25 2.43
C GLU A 32 2.62 10.27 3.34
N LEU A 33 1.84 11.12 4.04
CA LEU A 33 2.39 12.11 4.97
C LEU A 33 3.13 11.45 6.13
N LEU A 34 2.57 10.38 6.69
CA LEU A 34 3.22 9.58 7.74
C LEU A 34 4.53 8.97 7.25
N CYS A 35 4.51 8.32 6.08
CA CYS A 35 5.70 7.76 5.45
C CYS A 35 6.81 8.79 5.23
N ARG A 36 6.47 10.00 4.75
CA ARG A 36 7.45 11.08 4.55
C ARG A 36 8.14 11.47 5.85
N GLY A 37 7.38 11.76 6.91
CA GLY A 37 7.95 12.11 8.21
C GLY A 37 8.77 10.97 8.82
N MET A 38 8.31 9.73 8.67
CA MET A 38 9.03 8.53 9.07
C MET A 38 10.35 8.35 8.30
N GLY A 39 10.32 8.54 6.97
CA GLY A 39 11.47 8.42 6.10
C GLY A 39 12.53 9.48 6.40
N GLU A 40 12.12 10.73 6.60
CA GLU A 40 12.98 11.84 7.03
C GLU A 40 13.63 11.55 8.39
N SER A 41 12.86 11.07 9.38
CA SER A 41 13.38 10.81 10.73
C SER A 41 14.28 9.57 10.80
N MET A 42 14.09 8.57 9.94
CA MET A 42 14.82 7.29 9.99
C MET A 42 15.88 7.16 8.90
N GLY A 43 15.94 8.07 7.92
CA GLY A 43 16.80 7.94 6.75
C GLY A 43 16.39 6.80 5.81
N ILE A 44 15.10 6.46 5.76
CA ILE A 44 14.58 5.35 4.94
C ILE A 44 13.82 5.93 3.73
N PRO A 45 14.14 5.50 2.50
CA PRO A 45 13.45 5.98 1.30
C PRO A 45 11.98 5.58 1.27
N VAL A 46 11.14 6.49 0.77
CA VAL A 46 9.68 6.29 0.61
C VAL A 46 9.36 6.01 -0.85
N LEU A 47 8.66 4.90 -1.12
CA LEU A 47 8.18 4.52 -2.45
C LEU A 47 6.67 4.74 -2.56
N GLU A 48 6.27 5.95 -2.91
CA GLU A 48 4.85 6.37 -2.94
C GLU A 48 4.04 5.74 -4.09
N GLN A 49 4.73 5.28 -5.14
CA GLN A 49 4.10 4.91 -6.39
C GLN A 49 4.33 3.45 -6.82
N VAL A 50 4.91 2.63 -5.94
CA VAL A 50 5.23 1.23 -6.27
C VAL A 50 3.98 0.36 -6.35
N VAL A 51 2.96 0.70 -5.56
CA VAL A 51 1.63 0.07 -5.59
C VAL A 51 0.58 1.16 -5.79
N SER A 52 -0.48 0.84 -6.53
CA SER A 52 -1.59 1.76 -6.79
C SER A 52 -2.92 1.09 -6.55
N ARG A 53 -3.96 1.87 -6.26
CA ARG A 53 -5.32 1.37 -6.08
C ARG A 53 -6.19 1.84 -7.23
N ALA A 54 -6.80 0.92 -7.97
CA ALA A 54 -7.65 1.27 -9.10
C ALA A 54 -8.99 1.89 -8.66
N THR A 55 -9.55 2.74 -9.51
CA THR A 55 -10.94 3.20 -9.44
C THR A 55 -11.86 2.32 -10.28
N GLN A 56 -13.17 2.37 -10.01
CA GLN A 56 -14.18 1.93 -10.97
C GLN A 56 -13.95 2.59 -12.34
N THR A 57 -13.83 1.82 -13.40
CA THR A 57 -14.00 2.33 -14.77
C THR A 57 -15.45 2.11 -15.16
N LYS A 58 -16.30 3.14 -15.01
CA LYS A 58 -17.64 3.13 -15.63
C LYS A 58 -17.49 3.35 -17.14
N THR A 59 -17.34 2.26 -17.88
CA THR A 59 -17.66 2.22 -19.32
C THR A 59 -18.41 0.94 -19.62
N GLN A 60 -19.70 0.97 -19.26
CA GLN A 60 -20.73 0.11 -19.82
C GLN A 60 -21.05 0.62 -21.23
N THR A 61 -20.37 0.12 -22.25
CA THR A 61 -20.97 -0.06 -23.59
C THR A 61 -20.08 -0.92 -24.48
N HIS A 62 -20.60 -2.10 -24.85
CA HIS A 62 -20.12 -2.98 -25.92
C HIS A 62 -18.69 -3.53 -25.83
N LYS A 63 -18.52 -4.70 -25.18
CA LYS A 63 -17.83 -5.88 -25.77
C LYS A 63 -17.67 -7.04 -24.75
N SER A 64 -18.17 -8.22 -25.16
CA SER A 64 -17.96 -9.58 -24.63
C SER A 64 -18.06 -9.84 -23.12
N ARG A 65 -18.94 -10.79 -22.77
CA ARG A 65 -19.52 -11.02 -21.44
C ARG A 65 -18.68 -11.89 -20.50
N GLU A 66 -17.51 -12.39 -20.90
CA GLU A 66 -16.94 -13.56 -20.20
C GLU A 66 -15.62 -13.41 -19.42
N SER A 67 -14.78 -12.35 -19.45
CA SER A 67 -13.43 -12.53 -18.85
C SER A 67 -12.70 -11.43 -18.08
N ARG A 68 -13.07 -10.14 -18.05
CA ARG A 68 -12.11 -9.15 -17.48
C ARG A 68 -12.61 -8.10 -16.50
N TRP A 69 -13.90 -7.90 -16.29
CA TRP A 69 -14.39 -6.74 -15.51
C TRP A 69 -15.09 -7.04 -14.18
N GLN A 70 -15.33 -8.31 -13.84
CA GLN A 70 -16.27 -8.62 -12.76
C GLN A 70 -15.77 -8.38 -11.32
N ASN A 71 -14.49 -8.10 -11.06
CA ASN A 71 -13.98 -7.94 -9.68
C ASN A 71 -12.76 -6.99 -9.59
N MET A 72 -12.79 -5.80 -10.21
CA MET A 72 -11.68 -4.81 -10.10
C MET A 72 -11.89 -3.73 -9.03
N GLU A 73 -12.98 -3.78 -8.29
CA GLU A 73 -13.28 -2.79 -7.27
C GLU A 73 -12.32 -2.92 -6.08
N GLY A 74 -11.55 -1.88 -5.81
CA GLY A 74 -10.64 -1.83 -4.67
C GLY A 74 -9.35 -2.65 -4.81
N LYS A 75 -9.04 -3.20 -5.98
CA LYS A 75 -7.79 -3.95 -6.22
C LYS A 75 -6.56 -3.04 -6.19
N PHE A 76 -5.53 -3.53 -5.55
CA PHE A 76 -4.18 -2.97 -5.58
C PHE A 76 -3.41 -3.56 -6.76
N PHE A 77 -2.47 -2.79 -7.32
CA PHE A 77 -1.62 -3.19 -8.43
C PHE A 77 -0.19 -2.77 -8.16
N LEU A 78 0.71 -3.76 -8.06
CA LEU A 78 2.15 -3.58 -8.01
C LEU A 78 2.65 -3.20 -9.41
N LYS A 79 3.23 -2.01 -9.57
CA LYS A 79 3.65 -1.49 -10.89
C LYS A 79 4.91 -2.18 -11.42
N ASP A 80 5.89 -2.37 -10.56
CA ASP A 80 7.16 -3.02 -10.87
C ASP A 80 7.65 -3.81 -9.65
N ALA A 81 7.62 -5.14 -9.78
CA ALA A 81 8.04 -6.04 -8.71
C ALA A 81 9.55 -6.07 -8.50
N SER A 82 10.35 -5.76 -9.54
CA SER A 82 11.80 -5.88 -9.52
C SER A 82 12.45 -4.95 -8.48
N VAL A 83 11.86 -3.78 -8.26
CA VAL A 83 12.30 -2.78 -7.27
C VAL A 83 12.22 -3.33 -5.84
N LEU A 84 11.34 -4.30 -5.60
CA LEU A 84 11.05 -4.85 -4.28
C LEU A 84 11.66 -6.24 -4.05
N GLU A 85 12.34 -6.82 -5.04
CA GLU A 85 12.88 -8.18 -4.92
C GLU A 85 13.94 -8.29 -3.81
N ASN A 86 13.76 -9.29 -2.93
CA ASN A 86 14.61 -9.55 -1.77
C ASN A 86 14.77 -8.35 -0.81
N LYS A 87 13.81 -7.41 -0.82
CA LYS A 87 13.79 -6.24 0.05
C LYS A 87 12.90 -6.45 1.27
N HIS A 88 13.18 -5.70 2.33
CA HIS A 88 12.26 -5.51 3.44
C HIS A 88 11.47 -4.22 3.23
N VAL A 89 10.17 -4.35 3.03
CA VAL A 89 9.24 -3.22 2.87
C VAL A 89 8.36 -3.10 4.11
N MET A 90 8.17 -1.87 4.57
CA MET A 90 7.16 -1.56 5.57
C MET A 90 5.98 -0.82 4.93
N LEU A 91 4.83 -1.48 4.91
CA LEU A 91 3.55 -0.90 4.49
C LEU A 91 2.97 -0.08 5.65
N VAL A 92 2.65 1.18 5.39
CA VAL A 92 2.21 2.13 6.42
C VAL A 92 0.78 2.60 6.14
N ASP A 93 -0.05 2.65 7.18
CA ASP A 93 -1.38 3.28 7.14
C ASP A 93 -1.62 4.10 8.43
N ASP A 94 -2.67 4.93 8.46
CA ASP A 94 -3.02 5.69 9.66
C ASP A 94 -3.70 4.81 10.73
N VAL A 95 -4.77 4.11 10.36
CA VAL A 95 -5.59 3.31 11.28
C VAL A 95 -5.91 1.94 10.71
N ILE A 96 -5.56 0.88 11.44
CA ILE A 96 -6.06 -0.46 11.14
C ILE A 96 -7.41 -0.72 11.84
N THR A 97 -8.39 -1.14 11.04
CA THR A 97 -9.68 -1.66 11.52
C THR A 97 -9.71 -3.18 11.39
N THR A 98 -10.37 -3.74 10.37
CA THR A 98 -10.39 -5.19 10.09
C THR A 98 -9.10 -5.71 9.49
N GLY A 99 -8.19 -4.84 9.05
CA GLY A 99 -6.98 -5.21 8.34
C GLY A 99 -7.18 -5.58 6.85
N ALA A 100 -8.42 -5.71 6.38
CA ALA A 100 -8.71 -6.20 5.02
C ALA A 100 -8.05 -5.36 3.90
N THR A 101 -7.93 -4.04 4.09
CA THR A 101 -7.28 -3.17 3.08
C THR A 101 -5.75 -3.36 3.09
N LEU A 102 -5.14 -3.48 4.27
CA LEU A 102 -3.71 -3.77 4.43
C LEU A 102 -3.36 -5.16 3.91
N GLU A 103 -4.21 -6.16 4.17
CA GLU A 103 -4.06 -7.52 3.65
C GLU A 103 -4.10 -7.51 2.12
N ALA A 104 -5.13 -6.90 1.51
CA ALA A 104 -5.25 -6.84 0.05
C ALA A 104 -4.06 -6.13 -0.62
N CYS A 105 -3.55 -5.04 -0.03
CA CYS A 105 -2.37 -4.35 -0.55
C CYS A 105 -1.09 -5.15 -0.30
N GLY A 106 -0.96 -5.77 0.87
CA GLY A 106 0.18 -6.58 1.25
C GLY A 106 0.34 -7.81 0.36
N LEU A 107 -0.76 -8.51 0.06
CA LEU A 107 -0.78 -9.63 -0.88
C LEU A 107 -0.32 -9.23 -2.29
N GLU A 108 -0.65 -8.01 -2.72
CA GLU A 108 -0.18 -7.48 -4.00
C GLU A 108 1.32 -7.20 -3.97
N LEU A 109 1.84 -6.60 -2.90
CA LEU A 109 3.28 -6.36 -2.71
C LEU A 109 4.07 -7.67 -2.65
N LEU A 110 3.55 -8.70 -1.98
CA LEU A 110 4.17 -10.01 -1.83
C LEU A 110 4.33 -10.80 -3.14
N LYS A 111 3.80 -10.29 -4.26
CA LYS A 111 4.15 -10.80 -5.60
C LYS A 111 5.62 -10.54 -5.94
N ALA A 112 6.27 -9.57 -5.31
CA ALA A 112 7.71 -9.38 -5.42
C ALA A 112 8.46 -10.53 -4.75
N ARG A 113 9.32 -11.20 -5.51
CA ARG A 113 10.03 -12.40 -5.05
C ARG A 113 10.93 -12.08 -3.86
N GLY A 114 10.81 -12.87 -2.81
CA GLY A 114 11.66 -12.75 -1.61
C GLY A 114 11.40 -11.49 -0.78
N LEU A 115 10.30 -10.77 -1.03
CA LEU A 115 9.93 -9.62 -0.24
C LEU A 115 9.61 -10.03 1.21
N LEU A 116 10.27 -9.37 2.16
CA LEU A 116 9.85 -9.35 3.56
C LEU A 116 8.90 -8.17 3.74
N LEU A 117 7.72 -8.41 4.29
CA LEU A 117 6.70 -7.37 4.51
C LEU A 117 6.46 -7.15 6.01
N SER A 118 6.63 -5.92 6.47
CA SER A 118 6.16 -5.43 7.77
C SER A 118 5.00 -4.46 7.59
N ILE A 119 4.18 -4.31 8.63
CA ILE A 119 3.07 -3.34 8.65
C ILE A 119 3.25 -2.40 9.84
N ALA A 120 3.05 -1.11 9.61
CA ALA A 120 3.01 -0.08 10.65
C ALA A 120 1.72 0.72 10.55
N THR A 121 1.05 0.93 11.68
CA THR A 121 -0.11 1.83 11.79
C THR A 121 0.02 2.70 13.03
N LEU A 122 -0.57 3.90 12.98
CA LEU A 122 -0.56 4.83 14.12
C LEU A 122 -1.55 4.39 15.21
N ALA A 123 -2.70 3.85 14.80
CA ALA A 123 -3.70 3.34 15.72
C ALA A 123 -4.35 2.06 15.18
N TYR A 124 -4.94 1.29 16.09
CA TYR A 124 -5.80 0.16 15.77
C TYR A 124 -7.13 0.31 16.51
N THR A 125 -8.20 -0.26 15.94
CA THR A 125 -9.47 -0.42 16.63
C THR A 125 -9.84 -1.89 16.68
N SER A 126 -10.10 -2.41 17.87
CA SER A 126 -10.82 -3.67 18.05
C SER A 126 -12.32 -3.34 18.07
N ALA A 127 -13.09 -3.98 17.19
CA ALA A 127 -14.55 -3.93 17.28
C ALA A 127 -15.04 -4.58 18.57
#